data_AF-A0A699VXK6-F1
#
_entry.id   AF-A0A699VXK6-F1
#
_cell.length_a   1.000
_cell.length_b   1.000
_cell.length_c   1.000
_cell.angle_alpha   90.00
_cell.angle_beta   90.00
_cell.angle_gamma   90.00
#
_symmetry.space_group_name_H-M   'P 1'
#
loop_
_entity.id
_entity.type
_entity.pdbx_description
1 polymer ?
#
loop_
_entity_poly.entity_id
_entity_poly.type
_entity_poly.pdbx_seq_one_letter_code
_entity_poly.pdbx_strand_id
1 'polypeptide(L)' 'REVKRLRQSRIPIIKVRWNSKRGPEFAWEREDQFKQKYPHLFTNQASSSTTRS' A
#
# COMPACT_ATOMS: atom_id res chain seq x y z
N ARG A 1 0.96 -0.27 8.05
CA ARG A 1 0.31 0.95 7.52
C ARG A 1 0.16 1.90 8.68
N GLU A 2 0.64 3.13 8.53
CA GLU A 2 0.50 4.18 9.55
C GLU A 2 -0.37 5.30 8.97
N VAL A 3 -1.09 6.02 9.82
CA VAL A 3 -1.93 7.14 9.37
C VAL A 3 -1.49 8.39 10.09
N LYS A 4 -0.88 9.32 9.37
CA LYS A 4 -0.58 10.65 9.90
C LYS A 4 -1.86 11.47 9.90
N ARG A 5 -2.30 11.90 11.09
CA ARG A 5 -3.47 12.77 11.26
C ARG A 5 -2.99 14.22 11.26
N LEU A 6 -3.51 15.01 10.34
CA LEU A 6 -3.43 16.47 10.35
C LEU A 6 -4.76 17.03 10.84
N ARG A 7 -4.83 18.34 11.05
CA ARG A 7 -6.04 19.01 11.59
C ARG A 7 -7.33 18.69 10.81
N GLN A 8 -7.25 18.53 9.49
CA GLN A 8 -8.42 18.29 8.62
C GLN A 8 -8.30 17.03 7.76
N SER A 9 -7.13 16.38 7.72
CA SER A 9 -6.89 15.26 6.80
C SER A 9 -6.18 14.11 7.49
N ARG A 10 -6.33 12.93 6.88
CA ARG A 10 -5.68 11.69 7.29
C ARG A 10 -4.87 11.20 6.10
N ILE A 11 -3.55 11.16 6.26
CA ILE A 11 -2.62 10.73 5.22
C ILE A 11 -2.13 9.33 5.59
N PRO A 12 -2.64 8.28 4.94
CA PRO A 12 -2.11 6.95 5.14
C PRO A 12 -0.75 6.79 4.44
N ILE A 13 0.21 6.28 5.19
CA ILE A 13 1.56 5.94 4.74
C ILE A 13 1.73 4.43 4.85
N ILE A 14 2.26 3.82 3.80
CA ILE A 14 2.55 2.40 3.73
C ILE A 14 4.06 2.18 3.68
N LYS A 15 4.52 1.11 4.33
CA LYS A 15 5.89 0.64 4.17
C LYS A 15 5.92 -0.29 2.98
N VAL A 16 6.65 0.09 1.93
CA VAL A 16 6.78 -0.68 0.69
C VAL A 16 8.13 -1.37 0.68
N ARG A 17 8.13 -2.67 0.40
CA ARG A 17 9.33 -3.45 0.14
C ARG A 17 9.60 -3.46 -1.36
N TRP A 18 10.74 -2.91 -1.75
CA TRP A 18 11.25 -2.94 -3.11
C TRP A 18 12.22 -4.11 -3.27
N ASN A 19 12.00 -4.94 -4.29
CA ASN A 19 12.91 -6.03 -4.63
C ASN A 19 13.97 -5.49 -5.60
N SER A 20 15.02 -4.87 -5.06
CA SER A 20 16.15 -4.37 -5.85
C SER A 20 17.22 -5.46 -5.99
N LYS A 21 18.06 -5.37 -7.02
CA LYS A 21 19.18 -6.33 -7.23
C LYS A 21 20.21 -6.30 -6.10
N ARG A 22 20.26 -5.20 -5.35
CA ARG A 22 21.20 -4.98 -4.23
C ARG A 22 20.63 -5.43 -2.89
N GLY A 23 19.36 -5.85 -2.86
CA GLY A 23 18.67 -6.34 -1.68
C GLY A 23 17.26 -5.76 -1.54
N PRO A 24 16.53 -6.20 -0.51
CA PRO A 24 15.23 -5.63 -0.18
C PRO A 24 15.40 -4.24 0.41
N GLU A 25 14.92 -3.23 -0.31
CA GLU A 25 14.87 -1.85 0.17
C GLU A 25 13.48 -1.57 0.74
N PHE A 26 13.43 -0.91 1.89
CA PHE A 26 12.17 -0.52 2.52
C PHE A 26 12.01 0.99 2.48
N ALA A 27 10.93 1.45 1.86
CA ALA A 27 10.58 2.86 1.78
C ALA A 27 9.21 3.11 2.43
N TRP A 28 8.99 4.34 2.90
CA TRP A 28 7.70 4.81 3.36
C TRP A 28 7.09 5.70 2.29
N GLU A 29 5.98 5.24 1.71
CA GLU A 29 5.31 5.90 0.60
C GLU A 29 3.88 6.28 0.99
N ARG A 30 3.35 7.35 0.40
CA ARG A 30 1.94 7.68 0.59
C ARG A 30 1.06 6.71 -0.19
N GLU A 31 0.04 6.19 0.48
CA GLU A 31 -0.80 5.15 -0.11
C GLU A 31 -1.62 5.65 -1.31
N ASP A 32 -2.06 6.91 -1.29
CA ASP A 32 -2.82 7.54 -2.38
C ASP A 32 -2.01 7.59 -3.68
N GLN A 33 -0.78 8.10 -3.61
CA GLN A 33 0.14 8.15 -4.74
C GLN A 33 0.51 6.75 -5.22
N PHE A 34 0.73 5.83 -4.29
CA PHE A 34 1.13 4.47 -4.61
C PHE A 34 -0.01 3.69 -5.29
N LYS A 35 -1.26 3.89 -4.86
CA LYS A 35 -2.46 3.34 -5.52
C LYS A 35 -2.65 3.87 -6.93
N GLN A 36 -2.39 5.16 -7.14
CA GLN A 36 -2.49 5.76 -8.47
C GLN A 36 -1.42 5.22 -9.43
N LYS A 37 -0.19 5.05 -8.94
CA LYS A 37 0.93 4.56 -9.75
C LYS A 37 0.90 3.05 -9.98
N TYR A 38 0.44 2.27 -8.99
CA TYR A 38 0.43 0.81 -9.02
C TYR A 38 -0.94 0.25 -8.62
N PRO A 39 -2.02 0.54 -9.36
CA PRO A 39 -3.37 0.14 -8.98
C PRO A 39 -3.54 -1.39 -8.92
N HIS A 40 -2.82 -2.13 -9.77
CA HIS A 40 -2.85 -3.60 -9.83
C HIS A 40 -2.34 -4.30 -8.56
N LEU A 41 -1.57 -3.61 -7.71
CA LEU A 41 -1.14 -4.15 -6.42
C LEU A 41 -2.26 -4.14 -5.37
N PHE A 42 -3.37 -3.42 -5.64
CA PHE A 42 -4.50 -3.27 -4.73
C PHE A 42 -5.79 -3.93 -5.23
N THR A 43 -5.80 -4.50 -6.43
CA THR A 43 -7.01 -5.05 -7.07
C THR A 43 -7.42 -6.43 -6.57
N ASN A 44 -6.53 -7.17 -5.87
CA ASN A 44 -6.74 -8.60 -5.60
C ASN A 44 -7.49 -8.93 -4.29
N GLN A 45 -8.08 -7.94 -3.61
CA GLN A 45 -8.79 -8.16 -2.34
C GLN A 45 -10.32 -8.13 -2.46
N ALA A 46 -10.87 -7.68 -3.58
CA ALA A 46 -12.33 -7.61 -3.76
C ALA A 46 -12.96 -8.93 -4.23
N SER A 47 -12.18 -9.88 -4.75
CA SER A 47 -12.65 -11.13 -5.35
C SER A 47 -12.37 -12.39 -4.54
N SER A 48 -11.68 -12.32 -3.40
CA SER A 48 -11.30 -13.49 -2.59
C SER A 48 -12.17 -13.71 -1.34
N SER A 49 -13.37 -13.11 -1.29
CA SER A 49 -14.42 -13.46 -0.32
C SER A 49 -15.43 -14.46 -0.89
N THR A 50 -14.98 -15.49 -1.60
CA THR A 50 -15.83 -16.63 -2.00
C THR A 50 -15.31 -17.91 -1.35
N THR A 51 -15.97 -18.25 -0.24
CA THR A 51 -16.19 -19.61 0.27
C THR A 51 -14.95 -20.43 0.66
N ARG A 52 -14.58 -20.37 1.94
CA ARG A 52 -13.99 -21.54 2.62
C ARG A 52 -15.13 -22.52 2.92
N SER A 53 -15.23 -23.59 2.12
CA SER A 53 -15.86 -24.85 2.53
C SER A 53 -14.89 -25.67 3.37
#